data_AF-A0A1G1QF41-F1
#
_entry.id   AF-A0A1G1QF41-F1
#
_cell.length_a   1.000
_cell.length_b   1.000
_cell.length_c   1.000
_cell.angle_alpha   90.00
_cell.angle_beta   90.00
_cell.angle_gamma   90.00
#
_symmetry.space_group_name_H-M   'P 1'
#
loop_
_entity.id
_entity.type
_entity.pdbx_description
1 polymer ?
#
loop_
_entity_poly.entity_id
_entity_poly.type
_entity_poly.pdbx_seq_one_letter_code
_entity_poly.pdbx_strand_id
1 'polypeptide(L)'
;MKPLAEIVSSGEAARLMLALKKALIKVDPIPVLIFDEIDAQIGGRLGTITGKKLKELSTDRQVILITHLPQIASFADTHFKIYKKVENNRTTTAIEELDAGTKIKEIAKMMSGEKESAIALTHAREMLTQAKKPALAKG
;
A
#
# COMPACT_ATOMS: atom_id res chain seq x y z
N MET A 1 -8.52 33.45 0.50
CA MET A 1 -7.94 32.08 0.59
C MET A 1 -9.06 31.10 0.26
N LYS A 2 -8.80 30.11 -0.60
CA LYS A 2 -9.77 29.04 -0.88
C LYS A 2 -9.65 27.92 0.18
N PRO A 3 -10.73 27.19 0.49
CA PRO A 3 -10.67 26.01 1.37
C PRO A 3 -9.62 24.99 0.92
N LEU A 4 -8.95 24.32 1.86
CA LEU A 4 -7.92 23.31 1.56
C LEU A 4 -8.46 22.19 0.66
N ALA A 5 -9.71 21.79 0.87
CA ALA A 5 -10.40 20.79 0.06
C ALA A 5 -10.57 21.19 -1.42
N GLU A 6 -10.50 22.48 -1.75
CA GLU A 6 -10.64 22.98 -3.13
C GLU A 6 -9.31 23.11 -3.88
N ILE A 7 -8.17 22.97 -3.18
CA ILE A 7 -6.84 23.25 -3.76
C ILE A 7 -5.86 22.08 -3.64
N VAL A 8 -6.16 21.06 -2.85
CA VAL A 8 -5.29 19.90 -2.60
C VAL A 8 -5.73 18.70 -3.45
N SER A 9 -4.77 17.96 -4.00
CA SER A 9 -5.08 16.71 -4.71
C SER A 9 -5.58 15.62 -3.76
N SER A 10 -6.35 14.66 -4.26
CA SER A 10 -6.84 13.50 -3.48
C SER A 10 -5.72 12.78 -2.71
N GLY A 11 -4.59 12.53 -3.35
CA GLY A 11 -3.43 11.89 -2.72
C GLY A 11 -2.73 12.74 -1.66
N GLU A 12 -2.63 14.06 -1.86
CA GLU A 12 -2.08 14.96 -0.83
C GLU A 12 -3.01 15.05 0.39
N ALA A 13 -4.32 15.11 0.17
CA ALA A 13 -5.31 15.07 1.23
C ALA A 13 -5.23 13.75 2.01
N ALA A 14 -5.12 12.61 1.31
CA ALA A 14 -4.95 11.29 1.92
C ALA A 14 -3.67 11.22 2.78
N ARG A 15 -2.55 11.76 2.30
CA ARG A 15 -1.29 11.80 3.07
C ARG A 15 -1.35 12.74 4.27
N LEU A 16 -2.02 13.89 4.14
CA LEU A 16 -2.27 14.79 5.27
C LEU A 16 -3.14 14.11 6.34
N MET A 17 -4.20 13.41 5.90
CA MET A 17 -5.05 12.63 6.79
C MET A 17 -4.27 11.51 7.48
N LEU A 18 -3.40 10.79 6.76
CA LEU A 18 -2.51 9.79 7.35
C LEU A 18 -1.64 10.40 8.46
N ALA A 19 -1.02 11.56 8.21
CA ALA A 19 -0.21 12.26 9.21
C ALA A 19 -1.02 12.65 10.45
N LEU A 20 -2.24 13.17 10.25
CA LEU A 20 -3.14 13.58 11.32
C LEU A 20 -3.65 12.40 12.14
N LYS A 21 -4.12 11.33 11.48
CA LYS A 21 -4.59 10.09 12.12
C LYS A 21 -3.49 9.46 12.96
N LYS A 22 -2.27 9.47 12.45
CA LYS A 22 -1.10 9.01 13.21
C LYS A 22 -0.80 9.89 14.42
N ALA A 23 -0.86 11.22 14.27
CA ALA A 23 -0.60 12.15 15.37
C ALA A 23 -1.65 12.05 16.50
N LEU A 24 -2.89 11.73 16.15
CA LEU A 24 -4.03 11.64 17.07
C LEU A 24 -4.38 10.21 17.49
N ILE A 25 -3.52 9.23 17.23
CA ILE A 25 -3.83 7.80 17.39
C ILE A 25 -4.37 7.42 18.78
N LYS A 26 -3.90 8.11 19.84
CA LYS A 26 -4.28 7.83 21.22
C LYS A 26 -5.71 8.27 21.57
N VAL A 27 -6.25 9.25 20.84
CA VAL A 27 -7.54 9.89 21.14
C VAL A 27 -8.57 9.71 20.03
N ASP A 28 -8.14 9.34 18.83
CA ASP A 28 -9.02 9.06 17.71
C ASP A 28 -9.71 7.70 17.89
N PRO A 29 -11.02 7.61 18.16
CA PRO A 29 -11.68 6.35 18.49
C PRO A 29 -11.93 5.46 17.26
N ILE A 30 -11.67 5.94 16.04
CA ILE A 30 -12.03 5.23 14.81
C ILE A 30 -11.14 4.00 14.60
N PRO A 31 -11.67 2.76 14.61
CA PRO A 31 -10.86 1.54 14.60
C PRO A 31 -10.39 1.12 13.19
N VAL A 32 -11.11 1.52 12.14
CA VAL A 32 -10.85 1.13 10.74
C VAL A 32 -10.67 2.37 9.89
N LEU A 33 -9.60 2.41 9.09
CA LEU A 33 -9.25 3.50 8.20
C LEU A 33 -9.14 2.98 6.77
N ILE A 34 -9.81 3.64 5.85
CA ILE A 34 -9.76 3.34 4.42
C ILE A 34 -9.05 4.50 3.72
N PHE A 35 -7.96 4.19 3.02
CA PHE A 35 -7.24 5.16 2.18
C PHE A 35 -7.39 4.78 0.72
N ASP A 36 -7.81 5.73 -0.09
CA ASP A 36 -7.78 5.61 -1.55
C ASP A 36 -6.76 6.61 -2.11
N GLU A 37 -6.14 6.26 -3.24
CA GLU A 37 -5.18 7.10 -3.97
C GLU A 37 -4.02 7.69 -3.13
N ILE A 38 -3.64 7.05 -2.02
CA ILE A 38 -2.55 7.55 -1.17
C ILE A 38 -1.19 7.57 -1.90
N ASP A 39 -1.10 6.76 -2.95
CA ASP A 39 0.01 6.65 -3.89
C ASP A 39 -0.05 7.61 -5.09
N ALA A 40 -1.07 8.46 -5.20
CA ALA A 40 -1.17 9.41 -6.29
C ALA A 40 0.03 10.37 -6.30
N GLN A 41 0.63 10.49 -7.49
CA GLN A 41 1.77 11.35 -7.80
C GLN A 41 3.03 11.09 -6.94
N ILE A 42 3.15 9.89 -6.36
CA ILE A 42 4.37 9.49 -5.64
C ILE A 42 4.95 8.20 -6.21
N GLY A 43 6.24 7.99 -5.98
CA GLY A 43 6.96 6.80 -6.41
C GLY A 43 8.25 6.61 -5.62
N GLY A 44 8.93 5.48 -5.86
CA GLY A 44 10.23 5.18 -5.27
C GLY A 44 10.29 5.43 -3.76
N ARG A 45 11.19 6.35 -3.35
CA ARG A 45 11.43 6.67 -1.93
C ARG A 45 10.19 7.15 -1.19
N LEU A 46 9.34 7.99 -1.80
CA LEU A 46 8.13 8.47 -1.12
C LEU A 46 7.15 7.32 -0.86
N GLY A 47 6.99 6.41 -1.82
CA GLY A 47 6.18 5.20 -1.65
C GLY A 47 6.63 4.38 -0.44
N THR A 48 7.94 4.16 -0.29
CA THR A 48 8.51 3.43 0.87
C THR A 48 8.24 4.14 2.20
N ILE A 49 8.37 5.47 2.25
CA ILE A 49 8.09 6.25 3.46
C ILE A 49 6.60 6.16 3.82
N THR A 50 5.72 6.32 2.85
CA THR A 50 4.27 6.19 3.04
C THR A 50 3.89 4.79 3.53
N GLY A 51 4.41 3.74 2.90
CA GLY A 51 4.20 2.35 3.31
C GLY A 51 4.63 2.09 4.76
N LYS A 52 5.79 2.64 5.17
CA LYS A 52 6.25 2.58 6.56
C LYS A 52 5.29 3.29 7.52
N LYS A 53 4.78 4.47 7.16
CA LYS A 53 3.81 5.21 8.00
C LYS A 53 2.47 4.49 8.12
N LEU A 54 2.01 3.87 7.05
CA LEU A 54 0.81 3.01 7.07
C LEU A 54 1.02 1.79 7.96
N LYS A 55 2.19 1.15 7.90
CA LYS A 55 2.53 0.02 8.78
C LYS A 55 2.63 0.43 10.26
N GLU A 56 3.19 1.61 10.53
CA GLU A 56 3.21 2.19 11.88
C GLU A 56 1.80 2.55 12.38
N LEU A 57 0.85 2.84 11.49
CA LEU A 57 -0.55 3.09 11.85
C LEU A 57 -1.32 1.78 12.07
N SER A 58 -0.97 0.73 11.31
CA SER A 58 -1.67 -0.55 11.35
C SER A 58 -1.46 -1.35 12.64
N THR A 59 -0.54 -0.93 13.50
CA THR A 59 -0.33 -1.52 14.84
C THR A 59 -1.49 -1.25 15.78
N ASP A 60 -2.19 -0.13 15.60
CA ASP A 60 -3.25 0.33 16.49
C ASP A 60 -4.63 0.32 15.81
N ARG A 61 -4.66 0.25 14.47
CA ARG A 61 -5.86 0.40 13.63
C ARG A 61 -5.87 -0.58 12.47
N GLN A 62 -7.04 -0.99 12.03
CA GLN A 62 -7.13 -1.70 10.75
C GLN A 62 -7.03 -0.69 9.61
N VAL A 63 -6.07 -0.90 8.70
CA VAL A 63 -5.86 -0.02 7.54
C VAL A 63 -6.15 -0.82 6.27
N ILE A 64 -7.10 -0.33 5.48
CA ILE A 64 -7.45 -0.86 4.17
C ILE A 64 -7.06 0.19 3.13
N LEU A 65 -6.35 -0.21 2.08
CA LEU A 65 -6.01 0.69 1.00
C LEU A 65 -5.89 -0.04 -0.33
N ILE A 66 -6.07 0.71 -1.41
CA ILE A 66 -5.83 0.27 -2.78
C ILE A 66 -4.55 0.95 -3.25
N THR A 67 -3.62 0.19 -3.84
CA THR A 67 -2.37 0.74 -4.36
C THR A 67 -1.88 -0.03 -5.57
N HIS A 68 -1.22 0.69 -6.48
CA HIS A 68 -0.47 0.11 -7.59
C HIS A 68 1.04 0.16 -7.35
N LEU A 69 1.49 0.74 -6.24
CA LEU A 69 2.91 0.86 -5.93
C LEU A 69 3.44 -0.35 -5.15
N PRO A 70 4.43 -1.09 -5.68
CA PRO A 70 5.03 -2.22 -4.97
C PRO A 70 5.69 -1.79 -3.66
N GLN A 71 6.16 -0.53 -3.58
CA GLN A 71 6.78 0.03 -2.38
C GLN A 71 5.81 0.15 -1.21
N ILE A 72 4.51 0.34 -1.45
CA ILE A 72 3.49 0.39 -0.40
C ILE A 72 2.97 -1.01 -0.12
N ALA A 73 2.62 -1.76 -1.17
CA ALA A 73 2.07 -3.12 -1.04
C ALA A 73 3.01 -4.07 -0.28
N SER A 74 4.33 -3.85 -0.37
CA SER A 74 5.33 -4.64 0.36
C SER A 74 5.19 -4.58 1.89
N PHE A 75 4.63 -3.48 2.43
CA PHE A 75 4.41 -3.29 3.87
C PHE A 75 3.09 -3.86 4.39
N ALA A 76 2.18 -4.30 3.52
CA ALA A 76 0.89 -4.82 3.93
C ALA A 76 1.05 -6.12 4.73
N ASP A 77 0.28 -6.27 5.80
CA ASP A 77 0.17 -7.52 6.56
C ASP A 77 -0.51 -8.60 5.72
N THR A 78 -1.65 -8.24 5.13
CA THR A 78 -2.43 -9.08 4.22
C THR A 78 -2.46 -8.40 2.85
N HIS A 79 -2.20 -9.15 1.78
CA HIS A 79 -2.17 -8.60 0.42
C HIS A 79 -3.21 -9.32 -0.43
N PHE A 80 -4.21 -8.58 -0.87
CA PHE A 80 -5.19 -9.06 -1.84
C PHE A 80 -4.86 -8.55 -3.23
N LYS A 81 -5.00 -9.42 -4.22
CA LYS A 81 -4.93 -9.06 -5.63
C LYS A 81 -6.32 -9.04 -6.22
N ILE A 82 -6.61 -7.98 -6.96
CA ILE A 82 -7.85 -7.82 -7.72
C ILE A 82 -7.52 -8.10 -9.19
N TYR A 83 -8.29 -8.98 -9.84
CA TYR A 83 -8.09 -9.32 -11.25
C TYR A 83 -9.42 -9.57 -11.96
N LYS A 84 -9.40 -9.47 -13.29
CA LYS A 84 -10.56 -9.77 -14.13
C LYS A 84 -10.55 -11.25 -14.50
N LYS A 85 -11.71 -11.91 -14.37
CA LYS A 85 -11.96 -13.28 -14.82
C LYS A 85 -13.00 -13.25 -15.92
N VAL A 86 -12.80 -14.00 -16.99
CA VAL A 86 -13.80 -14.13 -18.07
C VAL A 86 -14.42 -15.51 -18.00
N GLU A 87 -15.73 -15.58 -17.76
CA GLU A 87 -16.51 -16.81 -17.73
C GLU A 87 -17.77 -16.63 -18.57
N ASN A 88 -18.09 -17.58 -19.44
CA ASN A 88 -19.28 -17.52 -20.31
C ASN A 88 -19.38 -16.20 -21.09
N ASN A 89 -18.25 -15.73 -21.63
CA ASN A 89 -18.14 -14.46 -22.35
C ASN A 89 -18.52 -13.21 -21.53
N ARG A 90 -18.51 -13.31 -20.20
CA ARG A 90 -18.76 -12.20 -19.27
C ARG A 90 -17.54 -11.97 -18.38
N THR A 91 -17.10 -10.72 -18.31
CA THR A 91 -16.01 -10.31 -17.42
C THR A 91 -16.54 -10.04 -16.02
N THR A 92 -15.99 -10.72 -15.03
CA THR A 92 -16.23 -10.48 -13.59
C THR A 92 -14.94 -10.06 -12.91
N THR A 93 -15.06 -9.35 -11.79
CA THR A 93 -13.93 -9.01 -10.92
C THR A 93 -13.81 -10.09 -9.85
N ALA A 94 -12.60 -10.61 -9.67
CA ALA A 94 -12.25 -11.56 -8.62
C ALA A 94 -11.20 -10.95 -7.70
N ILE A 95 -11.17 -11.45 -6.46
CA ILE A 95 -10.19 -11.09 -5.44
C ILE A 95 -9.55 -12.37 -4.91
N GLU A 96 -8.23 -12.37 -4.73
CA GLU A 96 -7.49 -13.47 -4.13
C GLU A 96 -6.55 -12.96 -3.05
N GLU A 97 -6.51 -13.62 -1.89
CA GLU A 97 -5.48 -13.38 -0.88
C GLU A 97 -4.18 -14.05 -1.33
N LEU A 98 -3.08 -13.31 -1.22
CA LEU A 98 -1.76 -13.79 -1.62
C LEU A 98 -1.00 -14.35 -0.43
N ASP A 99 -0.58 -15.61 -0.56
CA ASP A 99 0.42 -16.22 0.30
C ASP A 99 1.82 -15.59 0.10
N ALA A 100 2.81 -16.03 0.88
CA ALA A 100 4.16 -15.47 0.80
C ALA A 100 4.81 -15.61 -0.59
N GLY A 101 4.56 -16.71 -1.31
CA GLY A 101 5.16 -16.99 -2.61
C GLY A 101 4.49 -16.19 -3.73
N THR A 102 3.17 -16.21 -3.76
CA THR A 102 2.34 -15.44 -4.70
C THR A 102 2.47 -13.94 -4.47
N LYS A 103 2.65 -13.48 -3.23
CA LYS A 103 2.98 -12.09 -2.91
C LYS A 103 4.30 -11.63 -3.53
N ILE A 104 5.36 -12.45 -3.50
CA ILE A 104 6.64 -12.12 -4.16
C ILE A 104 6.42 -11.92 -5.67
N LYS A 105 5.68 -12.84 -6.31
CA LYS A 105 5.38 -12.77 -7.73
C LYS A 105 4.57 -11.52 -8.08
N GLU A 106 3.57 -11.18 -7.27
CA GLU A 106 2.76 -9.99 -7.51
C GLU A 106 3.56 -8.70 -7.37
N ILE A 107 4.39 -8.57 -6.31
CA ILE A 107 5.27 -7.41 -6.17
C ILE A 107 6.23 -7.29 -7.36
N ALA A 108 6.80 -8.40 -7.84
CA ALA A 108 7.63 -8.41 -9.03
C ALA A 108 6.84 -7.98 -10.28
N LYS A 109 5.58 -8.43 -10.43
CA LYS A 109 4.67 -8.04 -11.52
C LYS A 109 4.36 -6.54 -11.48
N MET A 110 4.06 -6.00 -10.30
CA MET A 110 3.83 -4.56 -10.10
C MET A 110 5.03 -3.69 -10.51
N MET A 111 6.26 -4.23 -10.41
CA MET A 111 7.49 -3.52 -10.81
C MET A 111 7.83 -3.65 -12.30
N SER A 112 7.67 -4.84 -12.87
CA SER A 112 8.20 -5.21 -14.19
C SER A 112 7.14 -5.42 -15.28
N GLY A 113 5.87 -5.28 -14.91
CA GLY A 113 4.74 -5.60 -15.79
C GLY A 113 4.50 -7.10 -15.88
N GLU A 114 3.88 -7.54 -16.98
CA GLU A 114 3.39 -8.93 -17.10
C GLU A 114 4.49 -9.99 -17.28
N LYS A 115 5.72 -9.58 -17.61
CA LYS A 115 6.81 -10.52 -17.84
C LYS A 115 7.52 -10.84 -16.53
N GLU A 116 7.42 -12.09 -16.09
CA GLU A 116 8.19 -12.58 -14.96
C GLU A 116 9.69 -12.53 -15.30
N SER A 117 10.48 -11.90 -14.41
CA SER A 117 11.93 -11.77 -14.54
C SER A 117 12.61 -12.19 -13.25
N ALA A 118 13.68 -12.97 -13.35
CA ALA A 118 14.47 -13.39 -12.19
C ALA A 118 14.99 -12.18 -11.39
N ILE A 119 15.37 -11.10 -12.07
CA ILE A 119 15.82 -9.85 -11.45
C ILE A 119 14.68 -9.18 -10.68
N ALA A 120 13.48 -9.15 -11.25
CA ALA A 120 12.30 -8.57 -10.60
C ALA A 120 11.89 -9.37 -9.35
N LEU A 121 11.95 -10.70 -9.41
CA LEU A 121 11.71 -11.57 -8.25
C LEU A 121 12.73 -11.35 -7.14
N THR A 122 14.01 -11.20 -7.46
CA THR A 122 15.06 -10.91 -6.48
C THR A 122 14.80 -9.56 -5.80
N HIS A 123 14.52 -8.52 -6.58
CA HIS A 123 14.21 -7.20 -6.02
C HIS A 123 12.93 -7.22 -5.17
N ALA A 124 11.89 -7.94 -5.59
CA ALA A 124 10.66 -8.11 -4.80
C ALA A 124 10.92 -8.77 -3.44
N ARG A 125 11.78 -9.80 -3.39
CA ARG A 125 12.18 -10.42 -2.11
C ARG A 125 12.93 -9.44 -1.21
N GLU A 126 13.81 -8.63 -1.76
CA GLU A 126 14.54 -7.61 -1.01
C GLU A 126 13.57 -6.56 -0.43
N MET A 127 12.63 -6.07 -1.22
CA MET A 127 11.61 -5.11 -0.78
C MET A 127 10.76 -5.66 0.37
N LEU A 128 10.27 -6.90 0.24
CA LEU A 128 9.51 -7.57 1.29
C LEU A 128 10.33 -7.80 2.56
N THR A 129 11.62 -8.12 2.41
CA THR A 129 12.55 -8.28 3.55
C THR A 129 12.77 -6.95 4.26
N GLN A 130 12.97 -5.87 3.51
CA GLN A 130 13.12 -4.52 4.08
C GLN A 130 11.84 -4.07 4.79
N ALA A 131 10.68 -4.36 4.22
CA ALA A 131 9.38 -4.00 4.80
C ALA A 131 9.08 -4.73 6.13
N LYS A 132 9.64 -5.94 6.32
CA LYS A 132 9.54 -6.69 7.58
C LYS A 132 10.49 -6.21 8.68
N LYS A 133 11.52 -5.41 8.35
CA LYS A 133 12.43 -4.91 9.38
C LYS A 133 11.68 -3.92 10.27
N PRO A 134 11.68 -4.11 11.60
CA PRO A 134 11.13 -3.11 12.50
C PRO A 134 11.84 -1.78 12.24
N ALA A 135 11.08 -0.68 12.27
CA ALA A 135 11.68 0.64 12.27
C ALA A 135 12.69 0.68 13.43
N LEU A 136 13.98 0.88 13.13
CA LEU A 136 14.99 1.15 14.17
C LEU A 136 14.37 2.15 15.15
N ALA A 137 14.16 1.70 16.38
CA ALA A 137 13.65 2.54 17.45
C ALA A 137 14.66 3.68 17.60
N LYS A 138 14.29 4.86 17.13
CA LYS A 138 15.00 6.07 17.53
C LYS A 138 14.55 6.34 18.96
N GLY A 139 15.42 6.02 19.91
CA GLY A 139 15.36 6.54 21.27
C GLY A 139 15.49 8.05 21.28
#